data_AF-A0A7V1ZED9-F1
#
_entry.id   AF-A0A7V1ZED9-F1
#
_cell.length_a   1.000
_cell.length_b   1.000
_cell.length_c   1.000
_cell.angle_alpha   90.00
_cell.angle_beta   90.00
_cell.angle_gamma   90.00
#
_symmetry.space_group_name_H-M   'P 1'
#
loop_
_entity.id
_entity.type
_entity.pdbx_description
1 polymer ?
#
loop_
_entity_poly.entity_id
_entity_poly.type
_entity_poly.pdbx_seq_one_letter_code
_entity_poly.pdbx_strand_id
1 'polypeptide(L)'
;MAGFLQEFLFGDAREKIAKLGVKYDDMVITQSQGIGITQQFIDPYGSFAYDMIYNLNLQDIESKKTIAFFDNDYVYRRESLRKFSLNGEIDFILDTICDEAIVYDDYNYFCQLNTDKLANYITNEKELNEIKEYLQIEFNKIYNLLNFSEWHEAWFYMKKFLIDGFLAFEIIYDEEYNSIIGFKELDPATLRPDIQKNQDGTYSRVYVQEVRNQGVSTNTQRILYDSQIIYISYSRANFISRFSYVENLVRSFNLLRIAENSRIIWNFINSQYRLKIEVPVNSRSPQKARESLAEYTNMLREDISINNESGELIINGKPNLKFFKNYIIPKREGEGINIETLENRGMELRDTDILEYFLKKLMIDSKLPFSRFGHWKGATSTSYPDSLS
;
A
#
# COMPACT_ATOMS: atom_id res chain seq x y z
N MET A 1 -42.37 43.15 -7.18
CA MET A 1 -41.22 43.19 -8.11
C MET A 1 -39.87 42.99 -7.43
N ALA A 2 -39.65 43.40 -6.17
CA ALA A 2 -38.37 43.20 -5.48
C ALA A 2 -38.02 41.73 -5.17
N GLY A 3 -38.99 40.89 -4.81
CA GLY A 3 -38.75 39.46 -4.52
C GLY A 3 -38.34 38.62 -5.75
N PHE A 4 -38.83 38.97 -6.93
CA PHE A 4 -38.57 38.22 -8.17
C PHE A 4 -37.16 38.48 -8.73
N LEU A 5 -36.60 39.67 -8.48
CA LEU A 5 -35.22 40.00 -8.85
C LEU A 5 -34.20 39.37 -7.88
N GLN A 6 -34.59 39.19 -6.63
CA GLN A 6 -33.75 38.60 -5.59
C GLN A 6 -33.59 37.09 -5.85
N GLU A 7 -34.67 36.37 -6.16
CA GLU A 7 -34.63 34.96 -6.56
C GLU A 7 -33.79 34.70 -7.83
N PHE A 8 -33.87 35.62 -8.81
CA PHE A 8 -33.13 35.51 -10.07
C PHE A 8 -31.62 35.77 -9.90
N LEU A 9 -31.23 36.74 -9.07
CA LEU A 9 -29.83 37.04 -8.77
C LEU A 9 -29.19 35.97 -7.87
N PHE A 10 -29.94 35.44 -6.89
CA PHE A 10 -29.45 34.37 -6.01
C PHE A 10 -29.41 32.99 -6.70
N GLY A 11 -30.32 32.71 -7.64
CA GLY A 11 -30.27 31.50 -8.46
C GLY A 11 -29.02 31.44 -9.32
N ASP A 12 -28.69 32.56 -9.98
CA ASP A 12 -27.54 32.66 -10.89
C ASP A 12 -26.19 32.62 -10.14
N ALA A 13 -26.12 33.17 -8.92
CA ALA A 13 -24.95 33.06 -8.04
C ALA A 13 -24.79 31.64 -7.46
N ARG A 14 -25.87 31.00 -7.02
CA ARG A 14 -25.84 29.59 -6.56
C ARG A 14 -25.44 28.64 -7.67
N GLU A 15 -25.97 28.82 -8.88
CA GLU A 15 -25.63 28.02 -10.04
C GLU A 15 -24.17 28.27 -10.48
N LYS A 16 -23.68 29.51 -10.40
CA LYS A 16 -22.26 29.84 -10.66
C LYS A 16 -21.30 29.30 -9.61
N ILE A 17 -21.70 29.25 -8.33
CA ILE A 17 -20.91 28.65 -7.25
C ILE A 17 -20.93 27.11 -7.39
N ALA A 18 -22.07 26.52 -7.71
CA ALA A 18 -22.20 25.08 -7.96
C ALA A 18 -21.43 24.63 -9.22
N LYS A 19 -21.29 25.52 -10.22
CA LYS A 19 -20.52 25.28 -11.46
C LYS A 19 -19.10 25.87 -11.43
N LEU A 20 -18.64 26.33 -10.27
CA LEU A 20 -17.30 26.89 -10.10
C LEU A 20 -16.27 25.75 -10.25
N GLY A 21 -15.42 25.82 -11.28
CA GLY A 21 -14.47 24.76 -11.65
C GLY A 21 -14.85 24.05 -12.95
N VAL A 22 -16.08 23.52 -13.04
CA VAL A 22 -16.54 22.69 -14.18
C VAL A 22 -16.52 23.43 -15.53
N LYS A 23 -16.88 24.73 -15.56
CA LYS A 23 -16.92 25.51 -16.82
C LYS A 23 -15.53 25.93 -17.33
N TYR A 24 -14.59 26.15 -16.43
CA TYR A 24 -13.24 26.59 -16.83
C TYR A 24 -12.50 25.47 -17.54
N ASP A 25 -12.73 24.25 -17.09
CA ASP A 25 -12.04 23.09 -17.61
C ASP A 25 -12.44 22.74 -19.06
N ASP A 26 -13.73 22.77 -19.40
CA ASP A 26 -14.21 22.45 -20.76
C ASP A 26 -13.66 23.46 -21.80
N MET A 27 -13.61 24.74 -21.46
CA MET A 27 -12.99 25.75 -22.32
C MET A 27 -11.49 25.53 -22.51
N VAL A 28 -10.78 25.14 -21.45
CA VAL A 28 -9.33 24.88 -21.53
C VAL A 28 -9.04 23.63 -22.38
N ILE A 29 -9.86 22.59 -22.26
CA ILE A 29 -9.71 21.34 -23.04
C ILE A 29 -10.02 21.59 -24.51
N THR A 30 -11.10 22.30 -24.83
CA THR A 30 -11.47 22.62 -26.22
C THR A 30 -10.50 23.59 -26.89
N GLN A 31 -9.85 24.46 -26.14
CA GLN A 31 -8.85 25.42 -26.65
C GLN A 31 -7.42 24.85 -26.69
N SER A 32 -7.17 23.66 -26.12
CA SER A 32 -5.86 23.01 -26.17
C SER A 32 -5.53 22.55 -27.59
N GLN A 33 -4.41 23.03 -28.14
CA GLN A 33 -3.93 22.68 -29.49
C GLN A 33 -2.69 21.77 -29.47
N GLY A 34 -2.09 21.55 -28.29
CA GLY A 34 -0.90 20.72 -28.12
C GLY A 34 -1.25 19.25 -27.89
N ILE A 35 -0.34 18.36 -28.28
CA ILE A 35 -0.42 16.93 -27.95
C ILE A 35 0.13 16.74 -26.54
N GLY A 36 -0.69 16.20 -25.62
CA GLY A 36 -0.28 15.94 -24.25
C GLY A 36 0.58 14.67 -24.09
N ILE A 37 1.13 14.46 -22.89
CA ILE A 37 2.07 13.37 -22.59
C ILE A 37 1.39 12.01 -22.80
N THR A 38 0.15 11.85 -22.33
CA THR A 38 -0.62 10.61 -22.46
C THR A 38 -1.04 10.38 -23.91
N GLN A 39 -1.39 11.45 -24.63
CA GLN A 39 -1.70 11.37 -26.06
C GLN A 39 -0.50 10.94 -26.92
N GLN A 40 0.73 11.32 -26.54
CA GLN A 40 1.93 10.94 -27.27
C GLN A 40 2.19 9.43 -27.30
N PHE A 41 1.72 8.68 -26.29
CA PHE A 41 1.87 7.23 -26.21
C PHE A 41 0.85 6.46 -27.08
N ILE A 42 -0.17 7.15 -27.60
CA ILE A 42 -1.22 6.56 -28.44
C ILE A 42 -0.91 6.91 -29.89
N ASP A 43 -0.72 5.86 -30.70
CA ASP A 43 -0.19 5.86 -32.07
C ASP A 43 -0.71 7.01 -32.99
N PRO A 44 0.16 7.77 -33.71
CA PRO A 44 -0.24 8.89 -34.56
C PRO A 44 -1.13 8.54 -35.77
N TYR A 45 -1.35 7.26 -36.05
CA TYR A 45 -1.97 6.77 -37.29
C TYR A 45 -3.43 6.30 -37.14
N GLY A 46 -3.99 6.34 -35.93
CA GLY A 46 -5.38 5.99 -35.68
C GLY A 46 -6.35 7.17 -35.84
N SER A 47 -7.40 7.03 -36.65
CA SER A 47 -8.53 7.96 -36.65
C SER A 47 -9.36 7.74 -35.38
N PHE A 48 -8.93 8.32 -34.25
CA PHE A 48 -9.65 8.20 -32.98
C PHE A 48 -10.92 9.05 -32.98
N ALA A 49 -11.96 8.56 -32.31
CA ALA A 49 -13.18 9.31 -32.07
C ALA A 49 -12.84 10.58 -31.25
N TYR A 50 -13.50 11.70 -31.57
CA TYR A 50 -13.29 12.99 -30.91
C TYR A 50 -13.40 12.90 -29.37
N ASP A 51 -14.30 12.05 -28.88
CA ASP A 51 -14.50 11.80 -27.45
C ASP A 51 -13.29 11.12 -26.78
N MET A 52 -12.53 10.30 -27.51
CA MET A 52 -11.29 9.67 -27.00
C MET A 52 -10.15 10.69 -26.90
N ILE A 53 -10.03 11.60 -27.87
CA ILE A 53 -9.04 12.69 -27.84
C ILE A 53 -9.36 13.66 -26.71
N TYR A 54 -10.63 13.99 -26.51
CA TYR A 54 -11.09 14.85 -25.42
C TYR A 54 -10.83 14.21 -24.04
N ASN A 55 -11.08 12.90 -23.88
CA ASN A 55 -10.71 12.13 -22.69
C ASN A 55 -9.21 12.21 -22.37
N LEU A 56 -8.35 12.06 -23.38
CA LEU A 56 -6.91 12.12 -23.19
C LEU A 56 -6.42 13.54 -22.88
N ASN A 57 -7.00 14.56 -23.53
CA ASN A 57 -6.71 15.96 -23.20
C ASN A 57 -7.13 16.29 -21.77
N LEU A 58 -8.28 15.80 -21.32
CA LEU A 58 -8.72 15.96 -19.94
C LEU A 58 -7.70 15.32 -18.98
N GLN A 59 -7.26 14.11 -19.28
CA GLN A 59 -6.25 13.44 -18.47
C GLN A 59 -4.94 14.24 -18.41
N ASP A 60 -4.47 14.78 -19.53
CA ASP A 60 -3.21 15.52 -19.58
C ASP A 60 -3.28 16.90 -18.92
N ILE A 61 -4.42 17.58 -18.98
CA ILE A 61 -4.61 18.94 -18.42
C ILE A 61 -4.92 18.88 -16.92
N GLU A 62 -5.71 17.89 -16.49
CA GLU A 62 -6.27 17.87 -15.14
C GLU A 62 -5.81 16.74 -14.25
N SER A 63 -5.38 15.59 -14.81
CA SER A 63 -5.08 14.44 -13.96
C SER A 63 -3.81 14.71 -13.16
N LYS A 64 -4.00 15.24 -11.95
CA LYS A 64 -3.04 15.19 -10.85
C LYS A 64 -3.16 13.87 -10.10
N LYS A 65 -4.25 13.11 -10.31
CA LYS A 65 -4.58 11.89 -9.60
C LYS A 65 -4.30 10.66 -10.48
N THR A 66 -3.57 9.69 -9.93
CA THR A 66 -3.47 8.37 -10.56
C THR A 66 -4.80 7.63 -10.40
N ILE A 67 -5.22 6.92 -11.45
CA ILE A 67 -6.45 6.14 -11.45
C ILE A 67 -6.10 4.65 -11.38
N ALA A 68 -6.56 3.99 -10.32
CA ALA A 68 -6.28 2.59 -10.05
C ALA A 68 -6.76 1.62 -11.16
N PHE A 69 -7.85 1.96 -11.85
CA PHE A 69 -8.39 1.12 -12.93
C PHE A 69 -7.41 0.90 -14.10
N PHE A 70 -6.54 1.87 -14.39
CA PHE A 70 -5.57 1.74 -15.49
C PHE A 70 -4.36 0.87 -15.14
N ASP A 71 -4.13 0.57 -13.85
CA ASP A 71 -3.09 -0.36 -13.43
C ASP A 71 -3.67 -1.77 -13.28
N ASN A 72 -3.41 -2.63 -14.26
CA ASN A 72 -3.90 -4.00 -14.27
C ASN A 72 -3.37 -4.82 -13.08
N ASP A 73 -2.15 -4.53 -12.61
CA ASP A 73 -1.50 -5.27 -11.53
C ASP A 73 -1.93 -4.78 -10.15
N TYR A 74 -2.67 -3.67 -10.08
CA TYR A 74 -3.10 -3.06 -8.82
C TYR A 74 -3.85 -4.04 -7.92
N VAL A 75 -4.78 -4.83 -8.46
CA VAL A 75 -5.59 -5.77 -7.65
C VAL A 75 -4.71 -6.80 -6.95
N TYR A 76 -3.76 -7.40 -7.68
CA TYR A 76 -2.82 -8.38 -7.13
C TYR A 76 -1.85 -7.74 -6.13
N ARG A 77 -1.29 -6.57 -6.48
CA ARG A 77 -0.37 -5.82 -5.61
C ARG A 77 -1.05 -5.41 -4.31
N ARG A 78 -2.30 -4.94 -4.37
CA ARG A 78 -3.13 -4.60 -3.19
C ARG A 78 -3.29 -5.78 -2.25
N GLU A 79 -3.67 -6.95 -2.75
CA GLU A 79 -3.81 -8.15 -1.91
C GLU A 79 -2.48 -8.57 -1.27
N SER A 80 -1.37 -8.47 -2.01
CA SER A 80 -0.04 -8.74 -1.48
C SER A 80 0.34 -7.77 -0.36
N LEU A 81 0.07 -6.47 -0.54
CA LEU A 81 0.35 -5.45 0.48
C LEU A 81 -0.50 -5.63 1.74
N ARG A 82 -1.77 -6.03 1.60
CA ARG A 82 -2.63 -6.35 2.75
C ARG A 82 -2.13 -7.54 3.56
N LYS A 83 -1.59 -8.57 2.90
CA LYS A 83 -0.94 -9.69 3.61
C LYS A 83 0.36 -9.24 4.28
N PHE A 84 1.12 -8.39 3.59
CA PHE A 84 2.37 -7.86 4.12
C PHE A 84 2.17 -6.94 5.34
N SER A 85 1.08 -6.17 5.40
CA SER A 85 0.77 -5.32 6.55
C SER A 85 0.42 -6.08 7.82
N LEU A 86 0.10 -7.38 7.74
CA LEU A 86 -0.17 -8.22 8.91
C LEU A 86 1.10 -8.57 9.70
N ASN A 87 2.29 -8.31 9.15
CA ASN A 87 3.53 -8.49 9.89
C ASN A 87 3.58 -7.48 11.06
N GLY A 88 3.82 -7.96 12.27
CA GLY A 88 3.71 -7.14 13.49
C GLY A 88 4.58 -5.88 13.51
N GLU A 89 5.75 -5.90 12.87
CA GLU A 89 6.62 -4.72 12.76
C GLU A 89 6.03 -3.64 11.84
N ILE A 90 5.40 -4.07 10.75
CA ILE A 90 4.76 -3.18 9.77
C ILE A 90 3.45 -2.67 10.33
N ASP A 91 2.69 -3.52 11.00
CA ASP A 91 1.44 -3.18 11.68
C ASP A 91 1.69 -2.09 12.74
N PHE A 92 2.73 -2.27 13.55
CA PHE A 92 3.16 -1.25 14.53
C PHE A 92 3.51 0.10 13.88
N ILE A 93 4.24 0.09 12.76
CA ILE A 93 4.58 1.31 12.02
C ILE A 93 3.31 2.00 11.50
N LEU A 94 2.37 1.24 10.94
CA LEU A 94 1.11 1.77 10.43
C LEU A 94 0.25 2.34 11.55
N ASP A 95 0.12 1.63 12.66
CA ASP A 95 -0.65 2.07 13.83
C ASP A 95 -0.07 3.35 14.41
N THR A 96 1.25 3.44 14.56
CA THR A 96 1.92 4.66 15.04
C THR A 96 1.60 5.87 14.15
N ILE A 97 1.61 5.69 12.82
CA ILE A 97 1.28 6.78 11.89
C ILE A 97 -0.18 7.16 11.99
N CYS A 98 -1.09 6.18 12.09
CA CYS A 98 -2.51 6.45 12.20
C CYS A 98 -2.86 7.16 13.53
N ASP A 99 -2.24 6.75 14.63
CA ASP A 99 -2.42 7.35 15.96
C ASP A 99 -1.91 8.80 16.01
N GLU A 100 -0.83 9.11 15.29
CA GLU A 100 -0.34 10.49 15.18
C GLU A 100 -1.12 11.33 14.18
N ALA A 101 -1.69 10.73 13.14
CA ALA A 101 -2.44 11.42 12.11
C ALA A 101 -3.86 11.78 12.56
N ILE A 102 -4.52 10.89 13.30
CA ILE A 102 -5.91 11.05 13.74
C ILE A 102 -5.92 11.07 15.25
N VAL A 103 -5.92 12.28 15.80
CA VAL A 103 -6.02 12.53 17.23
C VAL A 103 -7.39 13.13 17.50
N TYR A 104 -8.18 12.42 18.30
CA TYR A 104 -9.49 12.88 18.73
C TYR A 104 -9.37 13.87 19.90
N ASP A 105 -10.20 14.91 19.88
CA ASP A 105 -10.37 15.82 21.02
C ASP A 105 -11.30 15.23 22.09
N ASP A 106 -11.51 15.96 23.18
CA ASP A 106 -12.40 15.57 24.29
C ASP A 106 -13.87 15.37 23.85
N TYR A 107 -14.24 15.89 22.68
CA TYR A 107 -15.57 15.79 22.08
C TYR A 107 -15.63 14.76 20.94
N ASN A 108 -14.58 13.94 20.78
CA ASN A 108 -14.42 12.95 19.70
C ASN A 108 -14.42 13.55 18.28
N TYR A 109 -13.98 14.79 18.11
CA TYR A 109 -13.67 15.38 16.81
C TYR A 109 -12.16 15.35 16.54
N PHE A 110 -11.76 14.88 15.36
CA PHE A 110 -10.35 14.93 14.92
C PHE A 110 -10.07 16.04 13.90
N CYS A 111 -11.10 16.56 13.23
CA CYS A 111 -10.96 17.63 12.25
C CYS A 111 -12.09 18.66 12.38
N GLN A 112 -11.76 19.91 12.09
CA GLN A 112 -12.69 21.04 12.14
C GLN A 112 -12.54 21.89 10.87
N LEU A 113 -13.63 22.53 10.46
CA LEU A 113 -13.64 23.41 9.31
C LEU A 113 -12.92 24.72 9.64
N ASN A 114 -11.82 25.02 8.94
CA ASN A 114 -11.21 26.35 9.02
C ASN A 114 -11.97 27.32 8.08
N THR A 115 -12.62 28.33 8.67
CA THR A 115 -13.40 29.35 7.95
C THR A 115 -12.72 30.72 7.87
N ASP A 116 -11.44 30.82 8.28
CA ASP A 116 -10.73 32.10 8.43
C ASP A 116 -10.61 32.85 7.10
N LYS A 117 -10.40 32.11 6.00
CA LYS A 117 -10.21 32.69 4.67
C LYS A 117 -11.50 33.22 4.04
N LEU A 118 -12.68 32.86 4.55
CA LEU A 118 -13.96 33.33 4.01
C LEU A 118 -14.16 34.84 4.24
N ALA A 119 -13.54 35.40 5.28
CA ALA A 119 -13.59 36.83 5.58
C ALA A 119 -12.96 37.69 4.46
N ASN A 120 -12.08 37.12 3.63
CA ASN A 120 -11.43 37.85 2.53
C ASN A 120 -12.36 38.06 1.32
N TYR A 121 -13.43 37.28 1.20
CA TYR A 121 -14.30 37.29 0.03
C TYR A 121 -15.66 37.93 0.28
N ILE A 122 -16.10 38.04 1.55
CA ILE A 122 -17.42 38.53 1.91
C ILE A 122 -17.27 39.76 2.82
N THR A 123 -17.68 40.93 2.31
CA THR A 123 -17.60 42.21 3.02
C THR A 123 -18.69 42.43 4.08
N ASN A 124 -19.79 41.67 4.03
CA ASN A 124 -20.90 41.79 4.98
C ASN A 124 -20.71 40.82 6.16
N GLU A 125 -20.47 41.35 7.37
CA GLU A 125 -20.23 40.53 8.57
C GLU A 125 -21.41 39.62 8.95
N LYS A 126 -22.65 40.07 8.75
CA LYS A 126 -23.84 39.28 9.08
C LYS A 126 -23.98 38.06 8.17
N GLU A 127 -23.85 38.26 6.87
CA GLU A 127 -23.92 37.18 5.87
C GLU A 127 -22.76 36.19 6.04
N LEU A 128 -21.57 36.69 6.42
CA LEU A 128 -20.42 35.85 6.72
C LEU A 128 -20.70 34.90 7.89
N ASN A 129 -21.32 35.39 8.97
CA ASN A 129 -21.64 34.56 10.13
C ASN A 129 -22.71 33.51 9.82
N GLU A 130 -23.76 33.90 9.09
CA GLU A 130 -24.82 32.95 8.66
C GLU A 130 -24.24 31.83 7.79
N ILE A 131 -23.35 32.16 6.85
CA ILE A 131 -22.68 31.15 5.99
C ILE A 131 -21.77 30.24 6.81
N LYS A 132 -21.02 30.79 7.78
CA LYS A 132 -20.17 29.98 8.66
C LYS A 132 -20.98 29.00 9.49
N GLU A 133 -22.09 29.45 10.08
CA GLU A 133 -22.99 28.58 10.84
C GLU A 133 -23.58 27.48 9.94
N TYR A 134 -24.05 27.83 8.75
CA TYR A 134 -24.58 26.86 7.79
C TYR A 134 -23.53 25.81 7.40
N LEU A 135 -22.30 26.24 7.06
CA LEU A 135 -21.21 25.33 6.72
C LEU A 135 -20.84 24.41 7.88
N GLN A 136 -20.84 24.93 9.11
CA GLN A 136 -20.55 24.12 10.29
C GLN A 136 -21.64 23.07 10.54
N ILE A 137 -22.91 23.43 10.34
CA ILE A 137 -24.05 22.50 10.46
C ILE A 137 -23.92 21.39 9.41
N GLU A 138 -23.67 21.74 8.14
CA GLU A 138 -23.51 20.75 7.08
C GLU A 138 -22.26 19.87 7.28
N PHE A 139 -21.15 20.44 7.76
CA PHE A 139 -19.95 19.69 8.09
C PHE A 139 -20.20 18.68 9.21
N ASN A 140 -20.90 19.09 10.28
CA ASN A 140 -21.26 18.19 11.37
C ASN A 140 -22.20 17.06 10.91
N LYS A 141 -23.11 17.33 9.95
CA LYS A 141 -23.92 16.28 9.33
C LYS A 141 -23.05 15.28 8.57
N ILE A 142 -22.12 15.73 7.74
CA ILE A 142 -21.19 14.84 7.02
C ILE A 142 -20.37 13.99 8.00
N TYR A 143 -19.89 14.61 9.08
CA TYR A 143 -19.12 13.93 10.11
C TYR A 143 -19.91 12.79 10.77
N ASN A 144 -21.19 13.03 11.07
CA ASN A 144 -22.09 12.02 11.61
C ASN A 144 -22.45 10.94 10.59
N LEU A 145 -22.66 11.29 9.31
CA LEU A 145 -22.95 10.33 8.24
C LEU A 145 -21.81 9.35 7.99
N LEU A 146 -20.56 9.79 8.19
CA LEU A 146 -19.37 8.95 8.10
C LEU A 146 -19.06 8.21 9.42
N ASN A 147 -19.89 8.38 10.46
CA ASN A 147 -19.71 7.79 11.79
C ASN A 147 -18.35 8.11 12.44
N PHE A 148 -17.77 9.27 12.12
CA PHE A 148 -16.46 9.66 12.63
C PHE A 148 -16.46 10.10 14.10
N SER A 149 -17.63 10.41 14.67
CA SER A 149 -17.82 10.81 16.07
C SER A 149 -17.98 9.63 17.03
N GLU A 150 -18.64 8.57 16.57
CA GLU A 150 -19.00 7.42 17.42
C GLU A 150 -17.94 6.31 17.37
N TRP A 151 -17.25 6.16 16.25
CA TRP A 151 -16.36 5.03 15.99
C TRP A 151 -14.98 5.49 15.50
N HIS A 152 -14.00 4.60 15.60
CA HIS A 152 -12.66 4.80 15.05
C HIS A 152 -12.60 4.59 13.51
N GLU A 153 -13.71 4.82 12.80
CA GLU A 153 -13.79 4.62 11.33
C GLU A 153 -12.79 5.48 10.57
N ALA A 154 -12.58 6.73 10.99
CA ALA A 154 -11.57 7.60 10.37
C ALA A 154 -10.16 6.97 10.45
N TRP A 155 -9.82 6.39 11.60
CA TRP A 155 -8.55 5.68 11.82
C TRP A 155 -8.44 4.46 10.89
N PHE A 156 -9.51 3.67 10.76
CA PHE A 156 -9.53 2.53 9.83
C PHE A 156 -9.39 2.94 8.37
N TYR A 157 -10.07 4.01 7.95
CA TYR A 157 -9.91 4.55 6.58
C TYR A 157 -8.50 5.07 6.33
N MET A 158 -7.87 5.69 7.33
CA MET A 158 -6.46 6.12 7.21
C MET A 158 -5.53 4.91 7.07
N LYS A 159 -5.69 3.88 7.91
CA LYS A 159 -4.89 2.64 7.82
C LYS A 159 -5.10 1.96 6.47
N LYS A 160 -6.34 1.87 6.01
CA LYS A 160 -6.70 1.34 4.69
C LYS A 160 -6.08 2.17 3.57
N PHE A 161 -6.10 3.49 3.66
CA PHE A 161 -5.48 4.39 2.67
C PHE A 161 -3.96 4.19 2.59
N LEU A 162 -3.28 4.03 3.73
CA LEU A 162 -1.84 3.78 3.75
C LEU A 162 -1.46 2.43 3.14
N ILE A 163 -2.30 1.41 3.29
CA ILE A 163 -2.08 0.06 2.74
C ILE A 163 -2.47 -0.01 1.26
N ASP A 164 -3.72 0.34 0.93
CA ASP A 164 -4.29 0.20 -0.40
C ASP A 164 -3.89 1.34 -1.35
N GLY A 165 -3.60 2.53 -0.83
CA GLY A 165 -3.18 3.70 -1.60
C GLY A 165 -4.31 4.49 -2.28
N PHE A 166 -5.49 3.91 -2.41
CA PHE A 166 -6.66 4.54 -3.02
C PHE A 166 -7.91 4.30 -2.18
N LEU A 167 -8.76 5.33 -2.07
CA LEU A 167 -10.09 5.24 -1.50
C LEU A 167 -11.10 5.86 -2.45
N ALA A 168 -12.27 5.24 -2.55
CA ALA A 168 -13.38 5.76 -3.34
C ALA A 168 -14.69 5.63 -2.57
N PHE A 169 -15.51 6.68 -2.61
CA PHE A 169 -16.83 6.71 -1.99
C PHE A 169 -17.87 7.25 -2.97
N GLU A 170 -19.07 6.69 -2.93
CA GLU A 170 -20.29 7.20 -3.54
C GLU A 170 -21.02 8.08 -2.53
N ILE A 171 -21.40 9.28 -2.95
CA ILE A 171 -22.29 10.18 -2.23
C ILE A 171 -23.72 9.83 -2.64
N ILE A 172 -24.51 9.34 -1.68
CA ILE A 172 -25.91 9.02 -1.90
C ILE A 172 -26.73 10.28 -1.62
N TYR A 173 -27.35 10.80 -2.66
CA TYR A 173 -28.27 11.92 -2.57
C TYR A 173 -29.71 11.45 -2.41
N ASP A 174 -30.54 12.33 -1.87
CA ASP A 174 -32.00 12.21 -1.90
C ASP A 174 -32.56 12.28 -3.33
N GLU A 175 -33.80 11.83 -3.54
CA GLU A 175 -34.45 11.80 -4.87
C GLU A 175 -34.48 13.18 -5.53
N GLU A 176 -34.57 14.24 -4.73
CA GLU A 176 -34.55 15.64 -5.16
C GLU A 176 -33.14 16.28 -5.23
N TYR A 177 -32.08 15.53 -4.90
CA TYR A 177 -30.69 16.01 -4.83
C TYR A 177 -30.45 17.18 -3.86
N ASN A 178 -31.34 17.40 -2.90
CA ASN A 178 -31.24 18.51 -1.95
C ASN A 178 -30.40 18.19 -0.70
N SER A 179 -30.27 16.91 -0.34
CA SER A 179 -29.53 16.50 0.85
C SER A 179 -28.74 15.22 0.61
N ILE A 180 -27.67 15.06 1.39
CA ILE A 180 -26.84 13.84 1.39
C ILE A 180 -27.43 12.89 2.42
N ILE A 181 -27.80 11.68 1.99
CA ILE A 181 -28.35 10.63 2.83
C ILE A 181 -27.23 9.82 3.48
N GLY A 182 -26.14 9.57 2.76
CA GLY A 182 -25.03 8.78 3.28
C GLY A 182 -23.94 8.54 2.26
N PHE A 183 -22.93 7.78 2.69
CA PHE A 183 -21.79 7.42 1.88
C PHE A 183 -21.70 5.90 1.74
N LYS A 184 -21.27 5.45 0.56
CA LYS A 184 -21.00 4.04 0.30
C LYS A 184 -19.61 3.87 -0.25
N GLU A 185 -18.83 3.00 0.36
CA GLU A 185 -17.50 2.70 -0.14
C GLU A 185 -17.55 1.93 -1.47
N LEU A 186 -16.70 2.34 -2.41
CA LEU A 186 -16.54 1.71 -3.72
C LEU A 186 -15.13 1.14 -3.88
N ASP A 187 -14.99 0.08 -4.67
CA ASP A 187 -13.66 -0.41 -5.04
C ASP A 187 -13.04 0.50 -6.13
N PRO A 188 -11.93 1.21 -5.85
CA PRO A 188 -11.28 2.07 -6.84
C PRO A 188 -10.77 1.31 -8.08
N ALA A 189 -10.55 0.00 -7.99
CA ALA A 189 -10.16 -0.83 -9.14
C ALA A 189 -11.28 -1.00 -10.18
N THR A 190 -12.53 -0.70 -9.82
CA THR A 190 -13.70 -0.85 -10.70
C THR A 190 -14.14 0.45 -11.37
N LEU A 191 -13.55 1.59 -10.96
CA LEU A 191 -13.97 2.92 -11.38
C LEU A 191 -13.06 3.45 -12.49
N ARG A 192 -13.65 3.67 -13.67
CA ARG A 192 -12.98 4.29 -14.80
C ARG A 192 -13.59 5.67 -15.06
N PRO A 193 -12.81 6.76 -15.04
CA PRO A 193 -13.32 8.04 -15.51
C PRO A 193 -13.56 7.96 -17.02
N ASP A 194 -14.66 8.54 -17.44
CA ASP A 194 -15.11 8.64 -18.83
C ASP A 194 -15.83 9.97 -19.03
N ILE A 195 -16.08 10.32 -20.27
CA ILE A 195 -16.76 11.55 -20.62
C ILE A 195 -17.95 11.18 -21.49
N GLN A 196 -19.12 11.68 -21.10
CA GLN A 196 -20.34 11.53 -21.88
C GLN A 196 -20.76 12.87 -22.48
N LYS A 197 -21.18 12.80 -23.73
CA LYS A 197 -21.77 13.93 -24.43
C LYS A 197 -23.24 14.00 -24.07
N ASN A 198 -23.65 15.09 -23.41
CA ASN A 198 -25.06 15.35 -23.15
C ASN A 198 -25.77 15.73 -24.46
N GLN A 199 -27.11 15.63 -24.45
CA GLN A 199 -27.95 15.98 -25.60
C GLN A 199 -27.73 17.43 -26.07
N ASP A 200 -27.29 18.33 -25.16
CA ASP A 200 -26.98 19.74 -25.44
C ASP A 200 -25.59 19.96 -26.07
N GLY A 201 -24.84 18.89 -26.34
CA GLY A 201 -23.50 18.97 -26.92
C GLY A 201 -22.39 19.34 -25.93
N THR A 202 -22.72 19.52 -24.65
CA THR A 202 -21.77 19.72 -23.56
C THR A 202 -21.20 18.39 -23.08
N TYR A 203 -19.93 18.39 -22.69
CA TYR A 203 -19.25 17.22 -22.14
C TYR A 203 -19.40 17.19 -20.63
N SER A 204 -19.87 16.07 -20.08
CA SER A 204 -19.96 15.84 -18.63
C SER A 204 -19.05 14.70 -18.22
N ARG A 205 -18.30 14.91 -17.15
CA ARG A 205 -17.44 13.90 -16.54
C ARG A 205 -18.29 12.90 -15.79
N VAL A 206 -18.06 11.64 -16.08
CA VAL A 206 -18.72 10.52 -15.42
C VAL A 206 -17.68 9.49 -15.04
N TYR A 207 -17.96 8.71 -14.02
CA TYR A 207 -17.24 7.46 -13.80
C TYR A 207 -18.12 6.32 -14.26
N VAL A 208 -17.53 5.46 -15.07
CA VAL A 208 -18.12 4.18 -15.44
C VAL A 208 -17.58 3.15 -14.46
N GLN A 209 -18.48 2.58 -13.66
CA GLN A 209 -18.17 1.44 -12.83
C GLN A 209 -18.37 0.16 -13.63
N GLU A 210 -17.30 -0.61 -13.77
CA GLU A 210 -17.35 -1.95 -14.35
C GLU A 210 -17.62 -2.98 -13.25
N VAL A 211 -18.82 -3.55 -13.24
CA VAL A 211 -19.14 -4.66 -12.34
C VAL A 211 -18.46 -5.92 -12.87
N ARG A 212 -17.28 -6.24 -12.33
CA ARG A 212 -16.61 -7.52 -12.57
C ARG A 212 -17.30 -8.63 -11.75
N ASN A 213 -18.47 -9.06 -12.21
CA ASN A 213 -19.08 -10.27 -11.65
C ASN A 213 -18.29 -11.49 -12.14
N GLN A 214 -17.64 -12.19 -11.22
CA GLN A 214 -17.01 -13.48 -11.51
C GLN A 214 -18.10 -14.49 -11.93
N GLY A 215 -18.27 -14.69 -13.23
CA GLY A 215 -19.06 -15.80 -13.77
C GLY A 215 -20.33 -15.45 -14.58
N VAL A 216 -20.72 -14.18 -14.71
CA VAL A 216 -21.85 -13.80 -15.57
C VAL A 216 -21.41 -12.73 -16.57
N SER A 217 -21.50 -13.08 -17.86
CA SER A 217 -21.12 -12.26 -19.01
C SER A 217 -22.12 -11.13 -19.30
N THR A 218 -22.50 -10.36 -18.29
CA THR A 218 -23.22 -9.11 -18.48
C THR A 218 -22.41 -8.00 -17.84
N ASN A 219 -21.59 -7.32 -18.66
CA ASN A 219 -20.95 -6.06 -18.33
C ASN A 219 -22.03 -4.99 -18.11
N THR A 220 -22.68 -5.03 -16.95
CA THR A 220 -23.58 -3.98 -16.51
C THR A 220 -22.71 -2.83 -16.04
N GLN A 221 -22.46 -1.90 -16.95
CA GLN A 221 -21.79 -0.65 -16.66
C GLN A 221 -22.76 0.26 -15.92
N ARG A 222 -22.35 0.76 -14.75
CA ARG A 222 -23.09 1.81 -14.05
C ARG A 222 -22.39 3.13 -14.29
N ILE A 223 -23.16 4.14 -14.63
CA ILE A 223 -22.66 5.49 -14.87
C ILE A 223 -22.95 6.28 -13.59
N LEU A 224 -21.90 6.86 -13.02
CA LEU A 224 -21.96 7.72 -11.84
C LEU A 224 -21.44 9.10 -12.25
N TYR A 225 -22.04 10.16 -11.76
CA TYR A 225 -21.54 11.51 -12.04
C TYR A 225 -20.31 11.82 -11.18
N ASP A 226 -19.41 12.67 -11.67
CA ASP A 226 -18.24 13.11 -10.89
C ASP A 226 -18.64 13.76 -9.54
N SER A 227 -19.75 14.49 -9.50
CA SER A 227 -20.32 15.08 -8.27
C SER A 227 -20.84 14.06 -7.25
N GLN A 228 -20.98 12.79 -7.65
CA GLN A 228 -21.42 11.70 -6.79
C GLN A 228 -20.24 10.87 -6.25
N ILE A 229 -19.00 11.16 -6.65
CA ILE A 229 -17.85 10.34 -6.27
C ILE A 229 -16.81 11.17 -5.53
N ILE A 230 -16.34 10.62 -4.42
CA ILE A 230 -15.13 11.06 -3.74
C ILE A 230 -14.03 10.08 -4.10
N TYR A 231 -13.03 10.53 -4.85
CA TYR A 231 -11.86 9.73 -5.22
C TYR A 231 -10.58 10.32 -4.64
N ILE A 232 -9.90 9.51 -3.81
CA ILE A 232 -8.66 9.85 -3.12
C ILE A 232 -7.55 8.93 -3.62
N SER A 233 -6.45 9.51 -4.10
CA SER A 233 -5.25 8.78 -4.53
C SER A 233 -4.02 9.23 -3.76
N TYR A 234 -3.19 8.27 -3.36
CA TYR A 234 -1.90 8.52 -2.73
C TYR A 234 -0.85 8.98 -3.75
N SER A 235 -0.83 8.38 -4.94
CA SER A 235 0.08 8.77 -6.02
C SER A 235 -0.49 9.89 -6.89
N ARG A 236 0.43 10.67 -7.45
CA ARG A 236 0.12 11.71 -8.43
C ARG A 236 0.27 11.16 -9.84
N ALA A 237 -0.63 11.57 -10.74
CA ALA A 237 -0.52 11.26 -12.15
C ALA A 237 0.72 11.93 -12.77
N ASN A 238 1.23 11.31 -13.84
CA ASN A 238 2.44 11.71 -14.58
C ASN A 238 3.77 11.61 -13.81
N PHE A 239 3.78 11.05 -12.60
CA PHE A 239 5.01 10.73 -11.86
C PHE A 239 5.06 9.24 -11.51
N ILE A 240 6.11 8.54 -11.98
CA ILE A 240 6.37 7.15 -11.62
C ILE A 240 6.62 7.09 -10.11
N SER A 241 5.59 6.74 -9.36
CA SER A 241 5.60 6.64 -7.91
C SER A 241 4.96 5.35 -7.44
N ARG A 242 5.33 4.96 -6.23
CA ARG A 242 4.65 3.92 -5.47
C ARG A 242 3.23 4.40 -5.17
N PHE A 243 2.26 3.51 -5.32
CA PHE A 243 0.86 3.88 -5.10
C PHE A 243 0.47 3.79 -3.62
N SER A 244 1.25 3.11 -2.79
CA SER A 244 0.98 2.89 -1.37
C SER A 244 2.17 3.29 -0.51
N TYR A 245 1.90 3.64 0.75
CA TYR A 245 2.93 3.91 1.73
C TYR A 245 3.71 2.63 2.09
N VAL A 246 3.00 1.50 2.23
CA VAL A 246 3.57 0.20 2.63
C VAL A 246 4.55 -0.35 1.61
N GLU A 247 4.37 -0.02 0.33
CA GLU A 247 5.27 -0.46 -0.75
C GLU A 247 6.72 0.01 -0.54
N ASN A 248 6.93 1.12 0.17
CA ASN A 248 8.27 1.58 0.53
C ASN A 248 9.00 0.61 1.49
N LEU A 249 8.25 -0.07 2.35
CA LEU A 249 8.76 -0.90 3.45
C LEU A 249 9.08 -2.33 3.01
N VAL A 250 8.49 -2.81 1.92
CA VAL A 250 8.58 -4.20 1.46
C VAL A 250 10.04 -4.65 1.32
N ARG A 251 10.89 -3.82 0.70
CA ARG A 251 12.29 -4.18 0.44
C ARG A 251 13.11 -4.26 1.74
N SER A 252 13.04 -3.25 2.59
CA SER A 252 13.82 -3.21 3.84
C SER A 252 13.39 -4.31 4.79
N PHE A 253 12.09 -4.57 4.89
CA PHE A 253 11.55 -5.66 5.69
C PHE A 253 11.98 -7.04 5.19
N ASN A 254 11.88 -7.31 3.89
CA ASN A 254 12.28 -8.60 3.34
C ASN A 254 13.78 -8.86 3.55
N LEU A 255 14.63 -7.83 3.45
CA LEU A 255 16.05 -7.96 3.75
C LEU A 255 16.31 -8.21 5.24
N LEU A 256 15.57 -7.54 6.13
CA LEU A 256 15.63 -7.80 7.57
C LEU A 256 15.26 -9.25 7.88
N ARG A 257 14.15 -9.75 7.34
CA ARG A 257 13.72 -11.15 7.51
C ARG A 257 14.73 -12.15 6.98
N ILE A 258 15.32 -11.91 5.81
CA ILE A 258 16.37 -12.77 5.25
C ILE A 258 17.60 -12.80 6.18
N ALA A 259 18.00 -11.66 6.74
CA ALA A 259 19.11 -11.58 7.68
C ALA A 259 18.82 -12.32 9.00
N GLU A 260 17.62 -12.15 9.56
CA GLU A 260 17.16 -12.88 10.76
C GLU A 260 17.18 -14.39 10.53
N ASN A 261 16.56 -14.85 9.44
CA ASN A 261 16.52 -16.26 9.07
C ASN A 261 17.92 -16.83 8.85
N SER A 262 18.79 -16.09 8.16
CA SER A 262 20.17 -16.52 7.92
C SER A 262 20.94 -16.71 9.22
N ARG A 263 20.72 -15.84 10.21
CA ARG A 263 21.32 -15.98 11.55
C ARG A 263 20.78 -17.21 12.28
N ILE A 264 19.48 -17.46 12.24
CA ILE A 264 18.87 -18.67 12.84
C ILE A 264 19.44 -19.92 12.17
N ILE A 265 19.48 -19.96 10.85
CA ILE A 265 20.03 -21.09 10.07
C ILE A 265 21.52 -21.28 10.41
N TRP A 266 22.29 -20.21 10.48
CA TRP A 266 23.72 -20.28 10.81
C TRP A 266 23.94 -20.83 12.22
N ASN A 267 23.22 -20.32 13.21
CA ASN A 267 23.26 -20.81 14.58
C ASN A 267 22.85 -22.27 14.66
N PHE A 268 21.80 -22.63 13.93
CA PHE A 268 21.31 -23.98 13.84
C PHE A 268 22.36 -24.94 13.27
N ILE A 269 22.90 -24.62 12.10
CA ILE A 269 23.97 -25.37 11.42
C ILE A 269 25.22 -25.47 12.30
N ASN A 270 25.47 -24.47 13.13
CA ASN A 270 26.62 -24.45 14.02
C ASN A 270 26.43 -25.18 15.34
N SER A 271 25.20 -25.24 15.84
CA SER A 271 24.84 -26.05 17.01
C SER A 271 24.90 -27.55 16.74
N GLN A 272 24.80 -27.96 15.46
CA GLN A 272 24.91 -29.35 15.07
C GLN A 272 26.36 -29.83 15.13
N TYR A 273 26.61 -30.91 15.88
CA TYR A 273 27.92 -31.56 15.88
C TYR A 273 28.18 -32.23 14.52
N ARG A 274 29.36 -31.98 13.96
CA ARG A 274 29.81 -32.62 12.72
C ARG A 274 30.88 -33.65 13.04
N LEU A 275 30.56 -34.92 12.86
CA LEU A 275 31.49 -36.03 12.96
C LEU A 275 31.96 -36.41 11.56
N LYS A 276 33.27 -36.49 11.36
CA LYS A 276 33.87 -37.09 10.17
C LYS A 276 34.27 -38.52 10.55
N ILE A 277 33.62 -39.50 9.94
CA ILE A 277 33.85 -40.94 10.11
C ILE A 277 34.59 -41.45 8.88
N GLU A 278 35.86 -41.80 9.01
CA GLU A 278 36.60 -42.42 7.90
C GLU A 278 36.39 -43.95 7.94
N VAL A 279 35.78 -44.54 6.91
CA VAL A 279 35.54 -46.00 6.82
C VAL A 279 36.50 -46.62 5.81
N PRO A 280 37.31 -47.63 6.17
CA PRO A 280 38.15 -48.31 5.19
C PRO A 280 37.30 -49.16 4.24
N VAL A 281 37.46 -48.96 2.93
CA VAL A 281 36.83 -49.82 1.90
C VAL A 281 37.83 -50.81 1.37
N ASN A 282 37.95 -51.95 2.04
CA ASN A 282 38.70 -53.07 1.51
C ASN A 282 37.90 -53.77 0.39
N SER A 283 38.56 -54.00 -0.75
CA SER A 283 38.15 -54.91 -1.84
C SER A 283 36.92 -54.57 -2.73
N ARG A 284 36.37 -53.34 -2.71
CA ARG A 284 35.31 -52.95 -3.68
C ARG A 284 35.87 -52.22 -4.90
N SER A 285 35.30 -52.45 -6.09
CA SER A 285 35.71 -51.75 -7.31
C SER A 285 35.43 -50.23 -7.19
N PRO A 286 36.28 -49.36 -7.77
CA PRO A 286 36.12 -47.90 -7.67
C PRO A 286 34.75 -47.38 -8.11
N GLN A 287 34.10 -48.10 -9.03
CA GLN A 287 32.78 -47.75 -9.57
C GLN A 287 31.66 -48.03 -8.58
N LYS A 288 31.65 -49.20 -7.93
CA LYS A 288 30.69 -49.53 -6.86
C LYS A 288 30.87 -48.66 -5.62
N ALA A 289 32.13 -48.28 -5.32
CA ALA A 289 32.41 -47.33 -4.24
C ALA A 289 31.85 -45.92 -4.54
N ARG A 290 31.91 -45.46 -5.80
CA ARG A 290 31.31 -44.18 -6.22
C ARG A 290 29.78 -44.20 -6.19
N GLU A 291 29.15 -45.31 -6.59
CA GLU A 291 27.69 -45.48 -6.51
C GLU A 291 27.23 -45.44 -5.05
N SER A 292 27.85 -46.22 -4.16
CA SER A 292 27.56 -46.14 -2.73
C SER A 292 27.84 -44.74 -2.15
N LEU A 293 28.91 -44.09 -2.57
CA LEU A 293 29.21 -42.71 -2.17
C LEU A 293 28.16 -41.70 -2.65
N ALA A 294 27.64 -41.84 -3.86
CA ALA A 294 26.58 -40.97 -4.39
C ALA A 294 25.28 -41.17 -3.60
N GLU A 295 24.93 -42.41 -3.26
CA GLU A 295 23.81 -42.73 -2.38
C GLU A 295 23.99 -42.13 -0.98
N TYR A 296 25.17 -42.28 -0.37
CA TYR A 296 25.49 -41.67 0.92
C TYR A 296 25.50 -40.14 0.84
N THR A 297 26.01 -39.54 -0.23
CA THR A 297 26.05 -38.08 -0.42
C THR A 297 24.65 -37.49 -0.58
N ASN A 298 23.77 -38.18 -1.30
CA ASN A 298 22.37 -37.78 -1.44
C ASN A 298 21.60 -37.92 -0.11
N MET A 299 21.92 -38.93 0.71
CA MET A 299 21.38 -39.05 2.08
C MET A 299 21.88 -37.96 3.03
N LEU A 300 23.03 -37.34 2.74
CA LEU A 300 23.67 -36.28 3.54
C LEU A 300 23.30 -34.85 3.12
N ARG A 301 22.63 -34.70 1.96
CA ARG A 301 22.05 -33.41 1.55
C ARG A 301 20.80 -33.18 2.40
N GLU A 302 20.78 -32.07 3.10
CA GLU A 302 19.62 -31.63 3.87
C GLU A 302 19.18 -30.28 3.32
N ASP A 303 17.91 -30.21 2.96
CA ASP A 303 17.24 -28.97 2.63
C ASP A 303 16.61 -28.46 3.94
N ILE A 304 17.23 -27.41 4.48
CA ILE A 304 16.74 -26.70 5.65
C ILE A 304 15.90 -25.54 5.14
N SER A 305 14.61 -25.56 5.46
CA SER A 305 13.71 -24.44 5.20
C SER A 305 13.10 -23.94 6.51
N ILE A 306 12.94 -22.62 6.61
CA ILE A 306 12.22 -21.97 7.68
C ILE A 306 10.91 -21.47 7.09
N ASN A 307 9.78 -21.83 7.70
CA ASN A 307 8.54 -21.18 7.38
C ASN A 307 8.49 -19.81 8.07
N ASN A 308 8.41 -18.73 7.29
CA ASN A 308 8.36 -17.37 7.83
C ASN A 308 7.06 -17.07 8.59
N GLU A 309 5.96 -17.76 8.30
CA GLU A 309 4.67 -17.52 8.93
C GLU A 309 4.50 -18.32 10.24
N SER A 310 4.90 -19.60 10.24
CA SER A 310 4.77 -20.47 11.44
C SER A 310 6.03 -20.52 12.31
N GLY A 311 7.17 -20.02 11.82
CA GLY A 311 8.47 -20.15 12.49
C GLY A 311 8.99 -21.59 12.57
N GLU A 312 8.33 -22.55 11.91
CA GLU A 312 8.72 -23.96 11.95
C GLU A 312 9.96 -24.20 11.07
N LEU A 313 10.93 -24.90 11.67
CA LEU A 313 12.11 -25.39 10.97
C LEU A 313 11.81 -26.76 10.38
N ILE A 314 11.84 -26.86 9.06
CA ILE A 314 11.63 -28.10 8.34
C ILE A 314 12.98 -28.55 7.78
N ILE A 315 13.38 -29.77 8.12
CA ILE A 315 14.58 -30.43 7.58
C ILE A 315 14.08 -31.60 6.75
N ASN A 316 14.27 -31.55 5.43
CA ASN A 316 13.82 -32.60 4.50
C ASN A 316 12.33 -32.94 4.64
N GLY A 317 11.48 -31.91 4.79
CA GLY A 317 10.02 -32.09 4.88
C GLY A 317 9.50 -32.58 6.24
N LYS A 318 10.36 -32.74 7.27
CA LYS A 318 9.95 -33.12 8.63
C LYS A 318 10.38 -32.07 9.66
N PRO A 319 9.57 -31.83 10.70
CA PRO A 319 9.91 -30.89 11.78
C PRO A 319 10.93 -31.45 12.80
N ASN A 320 11.50 -32.63 12.53
CA ASN A 320 12.38 -33.30 13.49
C ASN A 320 13.83 -32.82 13.38
N LEU A 321 14.34 -32.30 14.49
CA LEU A 321 15.73 -31.89 14.65
C LEU A 321 16.65 -33.11 14.81
N LYS A 322 17.61 -33.29 13.89
CA LYS A 322 18.76 -34.18 14.09
C LYS A 322 19.92 -33.38 14.70
N PHE A 323 20.36 -33.80 15.88
CA PHE A 323 21.40 -33.09 16.67
C PHE A 323 22.85 -33.36 16.23
N PHE A 324 23.08 -34.43 15.46
CA PHE A 324 24.41 -34.80 15.00
C PHE A 324 24.41 -35.10 13.50
N LYS A 325 25.49 -34.72 12.83
CA LYS A 325 25.75 -34.98 11.41
C LYS A 325 27.01 -35.81 11.27
N ASN A 326 26.88 -36.98 10.64
CA ASN A 326 27.98 -37.91 10.43
C ASN A 326 28.38 -37.92 8.94
N TYR A 327 29.55 -37.37 8.61
CA TYR A 327 30.16 -37.45 7.30
C TYR A 327 31.00 -38.72 7.19
N ILE A 328 30.53 -39.70 6.41
CA ILE A 328 31.28 -40.95 6.22
C ILE A 328 32.14 -40.83 4.95
N ILE A 329 33.47 -40.86 5.11
CA ILE A 329 34.44 -40.76 4.01
C ILE A 329 35.19 -42.08 3.85
N PRO A 330 35.12 -42.76 2.70
CA PRO A 330 35.87 -43.98 2.48
C PRO A 330 37.37 -43.70 2.28
N LYS A 331 38.23 -44.38 3.03
CA LYS A 331 39.70 -44.32 2.89
C LYS A 331 40.24 -45.64 2.34
N ARG A 332 41.28 -45.57 1.48
CA ARG A 332 41.87 -46.74 0.82
C ARG A 332 42.92 -47.48 1.66
N GLU A 333 43.52 -46.83 2.64
CA GLU A 333 44.57 -47.41 3.49
C GLU A 333 44.43 -46.95 4.95
N GLY A 334 44.48 -47.93 5.87
CA GLY A 334 44.41 -47.77 7.33
C GLY A 334 43.43 -48.76 7.99
N GLU A 335 43.88 -49.49 9.01
CA GLU A 335 43.07 -50.49 9.76
C GLU A 335 42.13 -49.88 10.82
N GLY A 336 41.91 -48.56 10.81
CA GLY A 336 41.14 -47.87 11.86
C GLY A 336 40.00 -47.02 11.30
N ILE A 337 38.86 -47.06 11.99
CA ILE A 337 37.84 -46.01 11.86
C ILE A 337 38.39 -44.78 12.56
N ASN A 338 38.69 -43.71 11.81
CA ASN A 338 39.08 -42.43 12.40
C ASN A 338 37.83 -41.57 12.58
N ILE A 339 37.55 -41.15 13.81
CA ILE A 339 36.42 -40.27 14.16
C ILE A 339 37.00 -38.93 14.56
N GLU A 340 36.89 -37.94 13.68
CA GLU A 340 37.31 -36.58 13.95
C GLU A 340 36.07 -35.69 14.15
N THR A 341 36.00 -34.98 15.27
CA THR A 341 35.04 -33.90 15.46
C THR A 341 35.54 -32.68 14.68
N LEU A 342 34.77 -32.22 13.70
CA LEU A 342 35.06 -30.96 13.03
C LEU A 342 34.64 -29.83 13.97
N GLU A 343 35.61 -29.15 14.59
CA GLU A 343 35.33 -27.94 15.36
C GLU A 343 34.78 -26.86 14.44
N ASN A 344 33.67 -26.27 14.87
CA ASN A 344 32.98 -25.26 14.10
C ASN A 344 33.41 -23.88 14.59
N ARG A 345 34.37 -23.25 13.90
CA ARG A 345 34.70 -21.84 14.12
C ARG A 345 33.67 -20.97 13.40
N GLY A 346 32.51 -20.79 14.03
CA GLY A 346 31.46 -19.90 13.55
C GLY A 346 31.58 -18.48 14.10
N MET A 347 30.91 -17.51 13.45
CA MET A 347 30.71 -16.17 14.01
C MET A 347 30.09 -16.26 15.41
N GLU A 348 30.60 -15.46 16.34
CA GLU A 348 30.02 -15.35 17.68
C GLU A 348 28.63 -14.71 17.61
N LEU A 349 27.69 -15.20 18.42
CA LEU A 349 26.31 -14.70 18.51
C LEU A 349 26.17 -13.21 18.84
N ARG A 350 27.27 -12.56 19.22
CA ARG A 350 27.34 -11.19 19.73
C ARG A 350 27.36 -10.14 18.62
N ASP A 351 27.73 -10.52 17.40
CA ASP A 351 27.75 -9.59 16.27
C ASP A 351 26.31 -9.37 15.76
N THR A 352 25.66 -8.33 16.29
CA THR A 352 24.31 -7.90 15.91
C THR A 352 24.32 -6.75 14.90
N ASP A 353 25.49 -6.31 14.45
CA ASP A 353 25.67 -5.07 13.70
C ASP A 353 24.92 -5.10 12.36
N ILE A 354 24.88 -6.28 11.71
CA ILE A 354 24.17 -6.47 10.44
C ILE A 354 22.65 -6.36 10.63
N LEU A 355 22.10 -6.92 11.70
CA LEU A 355 20.67 -6.83 12.00
C LEU A 355 20.28 -5.41 12.38
N GLU A 356 21.11 -4.75 13.18
CA GLU A 356 20.91 -3.36 13.56
C GLU A 356 20.91 -2.43 12.34
N TYR A 357 21.80 -2.68 11.36
CA TYR A 357 21.82 -1.94 10.11
C TYR A 357 20.50 -2.07 9.32
N PHE A 358 19.99 -3.28 9.13
CA PHE A 358 18.73 -3.48 8.38
C PHE A 358 17.52 -2.94 9.13
N LEU A 359 17.52 -3.02 10.47
CA LEU A 359 16.50 -2.39 11.30
C LEU A 359 16.52 -0.86 11.16
N LYS A 360 17.68 -0.21 11.28
CA LYS A 360 17.83 1.24 11.07
C LYS A 360 17.36 1.65 9.68
N LYS A 361 17.67 0.84 8.67
CA LYS A 361 17.20 1.08 7.30
C LYS A 361 15.67 1.02 7.20
N LEU A 362 15.03 0.04 7.84
CA LEU A 362 13.57 -0.04 7.92
C LEU A 362 12.98 1.20 8.63
N MET A 363 13.60 1.65 9.71
CA MET A 363 13.19 2.88 10.42
C MET A 363 13.28 4.11 9.53
N ILE A 364 14.36 4.26 8.75
CA ILE A 364 14.51 5.37 7.78
C ILE A 364 13.45 5.28 6.68
N ASP A 365 13.23 4.09 6.12
CA ASP A 365 12.26 3.88 5.04
C ASP A 365 10.81 4.13 5.51
N SER A 366 10.53 3.93 6.80
CA SER A 366 9.23 4.25 7.43
C SER A 366 9.01 5.73 7.73
N LYS A 367 10.02 6.60 7.55
CA LYS A 367 9.88 8.04 7.78
C LYS A 367 9.36 8.43 9.17
N LEU A 368 9.33 7.49 10.12
CA LEU A 368 8.95 7.73 11.49
C LEU A 368 10.16 8.24 12.27
N PRO A 369 9.97 9.21 13.19
CA PRO A 369 11.06 9.65 14.05
C PRO A 369 11.65 8.47 14.84
N PHE A 370 12.98 8.38 14.90
CA PHE A 370 13.69 7.30 15.60
C PHE A 370 13.29 7.13 17.07
N SER A 371 12.80 8.20 17.71
CA SER A 371 12.31 8.19 19.09
C SER A 371 11.12 7.25 19.30
N ARG A 372 10.29 7.01 18.28
CA ARG A 372 9.12 6.11 18.36
C ARG A 372 9.49 4.64 18.48
N PHE A 373 10.64 4.27 17.94
CA PHE A 373 11.21 2.93 18.05
C PHE A 373 12.05 2.75 19.33
N GLY A 374 11.97 3.66 20.30
CA GLY A 374 12.73 3.56 21.55
C GLY A 374 12.48 2.26 22.34
N HIS A 375 11.27 1.70 22.24
CA HIS A 375 10.93 0.40 22.84
C HIS A 375 11.60 -0.80 22.14
N TRP A 376 11.93 -0.68 20.85
CA TRP A 376 12.71 -1.69 20.11
C TRP A 376 14.18 -1.73 20.54
N LYS A 377 14.72 -0.65 21.14
CA LYS A 377 16.06 -0.65 21.73
C LYS A 377 16.21 -1.66 22.88
N GLY A 378 15.11 -2.14 23.47
CA GLY A 378 15.14 -3.17 24.51
C GLY A 378 15.51 -4.57 23.99
N ALA A 379 15.38 -4.83 22.68
CA ALA A 379 15.71 -6.13 22.07
C ALA A 379 17.15 -6.22 21.55
N THR A 380 17.80 -5.07 21.31
CA THR A 380 19.21 -4.99 20.91
C THR A 380 19.94 -4.07 21.88
N SER A 381 20.52 -4.67 22.92
CA SER A 381 21.36 -3.97 23.87
C SER A 381 22.66 -3.50 23.22
N THR A 382 22.63 -2.33 22.59
CA THR A 382 23.82 -1.52 22.30
C THR A 382 23.41 -0.05 22.35
N SER A 383 23.62 0.56 23.52
CA SER A 383 23.55 2.00 23.72
C SER A 383 24.68 2.70 22.96
N TYR A 384 24.37 3.70 22.13
CA TYR A 384 25.32 4.74 21.73
C TYR A 384 24.60 6.10 21.57
N PRO A 385 25.33 7.22 21.77
CA PRO A 385 24.80 8.46 22.32
C PRO A 385 23.99 9.28 21.33
N ASP A 386 23.06 10.05 21.90
CA ASP A 386 22.40 11.15 21.22
C ASP A 386 23.45 12.20 20.81
N SER A 387 23.87 12.19 19.54
CA SER A 387 24.48 13.38 18.93
C SER A 387 24.37 13.33 17.41
N LEU A 388 23.24 13.78 16.89
CA LEU A 388 23.16 14.47 15.60
C LEU A 388 22.28 15.70 15.79
N SER A 389 22.90 16.75 16.35
CA SER A 389 22.57 18.14 16.08
C SER A 389 22.93 18.52 14.65
#